data_AF-A0A2N2FH43-F1
#
_entry.id   AF-A0A2N2FH43-F1
#
_cell.length_a   1.000
_cell.length_b   1.000
_cell.length_c   1.000
_cell.angle_alpha   90.00
_cell.angle_beta   90.00
_cell.angle_gamma   90.00
#
_symmetry.space_group_name_H-M   'P 1'
#
loop_
_entity.id
_entity.type
_entity.pdbx_description
1 polymer ?
#
loop_
_entity_poly.entity_id
_entity_poly.type
_entity_poly.pdbx_seq_one_letter_code
_entity_poly.pdbx_strand_id
1 'polypeptide(L)'
;MAWRGLDILRLLAGGPKLTRELADALGIPVERAKEHCRRLKDKGLMQSAEGVHGITAAGAQALAGGAEVVSGPSKGGCAERYKGSLRAKAWRGFRIRRKAGVDDLLPLVLGPEAKPEAEAKARQNLDCYLRALTKAGFLTELPRRGGPARWVLVRDSGPCAPAWNKAQRTVTDANTGEVHHV
;
A
#
# COMPACT_ATOMS: atom_id res chain seq x y z
N MET A 1 -4.80 15.23 -9.80
CA MET A 1 -3.64 15.89 -10.48
C MET A 1 -2.73 14.81 -11.05
N ALA A 2 -2.27 14.98 -12.29
CA ALA A 2 -1.59 13.93 -13.06
C ALA A 2 -0.12 13.75 -12.62
N TRP A 3 0.26 12.52 -12.31
CA TRP A 3 1.65 12.13 -12.05
C TRP A 3 2.45 12.10 -13.37
N ARG A 4 3.60 12.77 -13.43
CA ARG A 4 4.43 12.91 -14.65
C ARG A 4 5.80 12.24 -14.56
N GLY A 5 5.90 11.11 -13.83
CA GLY A 5 7.18 10.43 -13.60
C GLY A 5 7.87 9.93 -14.87
N LEU A 6 7.11 9.49 -15.87
CA LEU A 6 7.65 9.02 -17.16
C LEU A 6 8.29 10.15 -17.97
N ASP A 7 7.70 11.34 -17.96
CA ASP A 7 8.22 12.48 -18.71
C ASP A 7 9.56 12.95 -18.14
N ILE A 8 9.73 12.90 -16.81
CA ILE A 8 11.02 13.14 -16.16
C ILE A 8 12.07 12.11 -16.62
N LEU A 9 11.72 10.82 -16.64
CA LEU A 9 12.65 9.77 -17.09
C LEU A 9 13.03 9.94 -18.57
N ARG A 10 12.11 10.35 -19.44
CA ARG A 10 12.40 10.69 -20.85
C ARG A 10 13.40 11.84 -20.96
N LEU A 11 13.19 12.91 -20.19
CA LEU A 11 14.09 14.07 -20.18
C LEU A 11 15.50 13.69 -19.70
N LEU A 12 15.59 12.76 -18.73
CA LEU A 12 16.86 12.26 -18.18
C LEU A 12 17.54 11.21 -19.07
N ALA A 13 16.81 10.55 -19.97
CA ALA A 13 17.41 9.65 -20.96
C ALA A 13 18.27 10.41 -21.99
N GLY A 14 17.97 11.69 -22.22
CA GLY A 14 18.79 12.58 -23.06
C GLY A 14 20.05 13.14 -22.37
N GLY A 15 20.29 12.78 -21.09
CA GLY A 15 21.45 13.22 -20.32
C GLY A 15 21.07 13.76 -18.93
N PRO A 16 22.07 13.96 -18.05
CA PRO A 16 21.84 14.46 -16.72
C PRO A 16 21.31 15.90 -16.73
N LYS A 17 20.31 16.21 -15.88
CA LYS A 17 19.65 17.53 -15.82
C LYS A 17 19.47 18.02 -14.39
N LEU A 18 19.39 19.33 -14.22
CA LEU A 18 19.09 19.97 -12.94
C LEU A 18 17.58 19.97 -12.64
N THR A 19 17.19 20.06 -11.37
CA THR A 19 15.77 20.14 -10.99
C THR A 19 15.03 21.32 -11.63
N ARG A 20 15.71 22.47 -11.78
CA ARG A 20 15.15 23.66 -12.44
C ARG A 20 14.82 23.39 -13.91
N GLU A 21 15.71 22.70 -14.62
CA GLU A 21 15.55 22.39 -16.04
C GLU A 21 14.41 21.40 -16.26
N LEU A 22 14.24 20.45 -15.34
CA LEU A 22 13.11 19.53 -15.34
C LEU A 22 11.79 20.26 -15.07
N ALA A 23 11.79 21.22 -14.15
CA ALA A 23 10.61 22.02 -13.82
C ALA A 23 10.17 22.89 -15.01
N ASP A 24 11.13 23.57 -15.65
CA ASP A 24 10.91 24.42 -16.82
C ASP A 24 10.42 23.60 -18.02
N ALA A 25 11.06 22.47 -18.31
CA ALA A 25 10.67 21.59 -19.42
C ALA A 25 9.27 20.98 -19.27
N LEU A 26 8.80 20.79 -18.03
CA LEU A 26 7.49 20.22 -17.72
C LEU A 26 6.41 21.27 -17.44
N GLY A 27 6.80 22.55 -17.33
CA GLY A 27 5.91 23.65 -16.95
C GLY A 27 5.32 23.49 -15.56
N ILE A 28 6.07 22.90 -14.62
CA ILE A 28 5.60 22.65 -13.25
C ILE A 28 6.45 23.42 -12.23
N PRO A 29 5.89 23.77 -11.05
CA PRO A 29 6.69 24.38 -9.98
C PRO A 29 7.86 23.48 -9.56
N VAL A 30 9.00 24.09 -9.23
CA VAL A 30 10.23 23.38 -8.82
C VAL A 30 9.98 22.43 -7.64
N GLU A 31 9.12 22.81 -6.68
CA GLU A 31 8.75 21.96 -5.54
C GLU A 31 8.03 20.68 -5.97
N ARG A 32 7.21 20.74 -7.03
CA ARG A 32 6.56 19.55 -7.61
C ARG A 32 7.57 18.67 -8.34
N ALA A 33 8.51 19.28 -9.07
CA ALA A 33 9.60 18.55 -9.69
C ALA A 33 10.46 17.82 -8.64
N LYS A 34 10.78 18.48 -7.51
CA LYS A 34 11.45 17.86 -6.35
C LYS A 34 10.65 16.68 -5.79
N GLU A 35 9.34 16.84 -5.60
CA GLU A 35 8.47 15.76 -5.11
C GLU A 35 8.51 14.54 -6.05
N HIS A 36 8.45 14.76 -7.36
CA HIS A 36 8.52 13.69 -8.36
C HIS A 36 9.90 13.04 -8.41
N CYS A 37 10.98 13.83 -8.38
CA CYS A 37 12.35 13.33 -8.34
C CYS A 37 12.60 12.48 -7.08
N ARG A 38 12.10 12.91 -5.92
CA ARG A 38 12.20 12.14 -4.68
C ARG A 38 11.54 10.77 -4.83
N ARG A 39 10.31 10.72 -5.36
CA ARG A 39 9.58 9.46 -5.57
C ARG A 39 10.24 8.53 -6.60
N LEU A 40 10.86 9.08 -7.64
CA LEU A 40 11.62 8.30 -8.62
C LEU A 40 12.93 7.75 -8.01
N LYS A 41 13.60 8.54 -7.16
CA LYS A 41 14.78 8.11 -6.40
C LYS A 41 14.44 7.00 -5.41
N ASP A 42 13.35 7.14 -4.67
CA ASP A 42 12.87 6.12 -3.72
C ASP A 42 12.54 4.78 -4.42
N LYS A 43 12.21 4.83 -5.71
CA LYS A 43 11.98 3.65 -6.56
C LYS A 43 13.25 3.10 -7.23
N GLY A 44 14.41 3.73 -7.03
CA GLY A 44 15.67 3.35 -7.67
C GLY A 44 15.73 3.62 -9.18
N LEU A 45 14.79 4.42 -9.73
CA LEU A 45 14.70 4.71 -11.16
C LEU A 45 15.57 5.90 -11.58
N MET A 46 15.98 6.73 -10.62
CA MET A 46 16.90 7.84 -10.85
C MET A 46 17.89 7.96 -9.70
N GLN A 47 19.04 8.53 -10.01
CA GLN A 47 20.05 8.93 -9.04
C GLN A 47 20.19 10.46 -9.03
N SER A 48 20.55 11.00 -7.87
CA SER A 48 20.77 12.43 -7.70
C SER A 48 22.08 12.64 -6.95
N ALA A 49 23.00 13.40 -7.56
CA ALA A 49 24.27 13.82 -6.95
C ALA A 49 24.38 15.34 -7.14
N GLU A 50 24.63 16.07 -6.04
CA GLU A 50 24.88 17.53 -6.07
C GLU A 50 23.84 18.36 -6.85
N GLY A 51 22.56 17.94 -6.84
CA GLY A 51 21.48 18.64 -7.54
C GLY A 51 21.34 18.30 -9.03
N VAL A 52 22.24 17.46 -9.56
CA VAL A 52 22.16 16.86 -10.89
C VAL A 52 21.47 15.51 -10.79
N HIS A 53 20.51 15.29 -11.68
CA HIS A 53 19.72 14.08 -11.76
C HIS A 53 20.14 13.25 -12.97
N GLY A 54 20.28 11.94 -12.79
CA GLY A 54 20.59 10.99 -13.87
C GLY A 54 19.67 9.77 -13.80
N ILE A 55 19.45 9.14 -14.95
CA ILE A 55 18.70 7.90 -15.03
C ILE A 55 19.58 6.72 -14.59
N THR A 56 19.01 5.75 -13.85
CA THR A 56 19.71 4.50 -13.53
C THR A 56 19.44 3.46 -14.62
N ALA A 57 20.19 2.35 -14.64
CA ALA A 57 19.91 1.22 -15.55
C ALA A 57 18.46 0.70 -15.39
N ALA A 58 17.94 0.66 -14.15
CA ALA A 58 16.56 0.30 -13.86
C ALA A 58 15.56 1.34 -14.41
N GLY A 59 15.87 2.64 -14.33
CA GLY A 59 15.08 3.70 -14.93
C GLY A 59 15.02 3.61 -16.46
N ALA A 60 16.15 3.30 -17.10
CA ALA A 60 16.22 3.14 -18.55
C ALA A 60 15.42 1.92 -19.03
N GLN A 61 15.48 0.80 -18.29
CA GLN A 61 14.65 -0.37 -18.57
C GLN A 61 13.16 -0.09 -18.35
N ALA A 62 12.80 0.65 -17.30
CA ALA A 62 11.42 1.06 -17.05
C ALA A 62 10.88 1.96 -18.17
N LEU A 63 11.73 2.83 -18.73
CA LEU A 63 11.38 3.67 -19.87
C LEU A 63 11.20 2.83 -21.16
N ALA A 64 12.12 1.90 -21.42
CA ALA A 64 12.10 1.04 -22.60
C ALA A 64 10.93 0.03 -22.58
N GLY A 65 10.57 -0.47 -21.40
CA GLY A 65 9.48 -1.43 -21.24
C GLY A 65 8.08 -0.81 -21.34
N GLY A 66 7.95 0.51 -21.50
CA GLY A 66 6.65 1.19 -21.50
C GLY A 66 5.84 0.99 -20.21
N ALA A 67 6.50 0.53 -19.14
CA ALA A 67 5.84 0.25 -17.88
C ALA A 67 5.33 1.57 -17.32
N GLU A 68 4.01 1.68 -17.15
CA GLU A 68 3.44 2.80 -16.44
C GLU A 68 4.11 2.88 -15.07
N VAL A 69 4.99 3.87 -14.89
CA VAL A 69 5.56 4.17 -13.57
C VAL A 69 4.43 4.78 -12.77
N VAL A 70 3.44 4.01 -12.34
CA VAL A 70 2.29 4.54 -11.62
C VAL A 70 2.79 5.05 -10.26
N SER A 71 2.30 6.20 -9.80
CA SER A 71 2.54 6.71 -8.43
C SER A 71 1.96 5.83 -7.32
N GLY A 72 1.51 4.63 -7.66
CA GLY A 72 1.00 3.63 -6.74
C GLY A 72 2.09 3.13 -5.78
N PRO A 73 1.66 2.54 -4.64
CA PRO A 73 2.56 1.95 -3.66
C PRO A 73 3.55 1.00 -4.34
N SER A 74 4.84 1.15 -4.04
CA SER A 74 5.86 0.20 -4.49
C SER A 74 5.62 -1.17 -3.83
N LYS A 75 5.86 -2.24 -4.60
CA LYS A 75 5.97 -3.60 -4.05
C LYS A 75 7.00 -3.59 -2.92
N GLY A 76 6.67 -4.14 -1.76
CA GLY A 76 7.56 -4.22 -0.59
C GLY A 76 7.41 -3.12 0.48
N GLY A 77 6.60 -2.07 0.27
CA GLY A 77 6.46 -0.93 1.20
C GLY A 77 5.67 -1.19 2.50
N CYS A 78 5.54 -2.45 2.92
CA CYS A 78 4.67 -2.86 4.00
C CYS A 78 5.18 -2.51 5.41
N ALA A 79 6.50 -2.48 5.61
CA ALA A 79 7.06 -2.59 6.96
C ALA A 79 6.91 -1.33 7.83
N GLU A 80 6.74 -0.13 7.26
CA GLU A 80 6.65 1.11 8.07
C GLU A 80 5.29 1.78 8.02
N ARG A 81 4.63 1.77 6.85
CA ARG A 81 3.49 2.67 6.61
C ARG A 81 2.20 2.24 7.33
N TYR A 82 2.11 1.01 7.84
CA TYR A 82 0.85 0.46 8.36
C TYR A 82 0.94 -0.29 9.70
N LYS A 83 2.11 -0.39 10.36
CA LYS A 83 2.29 -1.17 11.60
C LYS A 83 1.27 -0.87 12.71
N GLY A 84 0.84 0.39 12.83
CA GLY A 84 -0.15 0.82 13.83
C GLY A 84 -1.61 0.82 13.35
N SER A 85 -1.88 0.50 12.08
CA SER A 85 -3.23 0.56 11.53
C SER A 85 -4.14 -0.54 12.07
N LEU A 86 -5.46 -0.29 12.06
CA LEU A 86 -6.49 -1.28 12.41
C LEU A 86 -6.29 -2.61 11.69
N ARG A 87 -6.02 -2.55 10.37
CA ARG A 87 -5.88 -3.74 9.53
C ARG A 87 -4.60 -4.51 9.86
N ALA A 88 -3.50 -3.82 10.10
CA ALA A 88 -2.25 -4.47 10.50
C ALA A 88 -2.37 -5.15 11.86
N LYS A 89 -3.00 -4.49 12.84
CA LYS A 89 -3.25 -5.07 14.17
C LYS A 89 -4.18 -6.29 14.07
N ALA A 90 -5.26 -6.20 13.31
CA ALA A 90 -6.17 -7.31 13.08
C ALA A 90 -5.48 -8.49 12.38
N TRP A 91 -4.71 -8.22 11.32
CA TRP A 91 -3.94 -9.24 10.59
C TRP A 91 -2.91 -9.94 11.48
N ARG A 92 -2.16 -9.17 12.27
CA ARG A 92 -1.23 -9.72 13.26
C ARG A 92 -1.96 -10.60 14.28
N GLY A 93 -3.13 -10.18 14.74
CA GLY A 93 -4.01 -10.97 15.60
C GLY A 93 -4.38 -12.32 14.99
N PHE A 94 -4.78 -12.34 13.70
CA PHE A 94 -5.05 -13.58 12.98
C PHE A 94 -3.81 -14.46 12.80
N ARG A 95 -2.66 -13.88 12.48
CA ARG A 95 -1.42 -14.67 12.32
C ARG A 95 -0.98 -15.35 13.62
N ILE A 96 -1.16 -14.68 14.75
CA ILE A 96 -0.83 -15.24 16.08
C ILE A 96 -1.86 -16.28 16.51
N ARG A 97 -3.16 -15.95 16.42
CA ARG A 97 -4.23 -16.80 17.00
C ARG A 97 -4.77 -17.86 16.04
N ARG A 98 -4.53 -17.70 14.73
CA ARG A 98 -5.10 -18.47 13.60
C ARG A 98 -6.62 -18.44 13.47
N LYS A 99 -7.35 -18.16 14.53
CA LYS A 99 -8.81 -18.07 14.60
C LYS A 99 -9.21 -16.90 15.51
N ALA A 100 -10.14 -16.08 15.05
CA ALA A 100 -10.65 -14.94 15.81
C ALA A 100 -12.00 -14.44 15.27
N GLY A 101 -12.81 -13.85 16.13
CA GLY A 101 -13.96 -13.03 15.79
C GLY A 101 -13.65 -11.53 15.92
N VAL A 102 -14.64 -10.70 15.58
CA VAL A 102 -14.54 -9.23 15.70
C VAL A 102 -14.27 -8.83 17.16
N ASP A 103 -14.96 -9.44 18.12
CA ASP A 103 -14.82 -9.14 19.55
C ASP A 103 -13.44 -9.50 20.10
N ASP A 104 -12.78 -10.53 19.55
CA ASP A 104 -11.44 -10.94 19.97
C ASP A 104 -10.36 -9.95 19.49
N LEU A 105 -10.62 -9.24 18.39
CA LEU A 105 -9.69 -8.34 17.70
C LEU A 105 -9.90 -6.88 18.06
N LEU A 106 -11.11 -6.49 18.44
CA LEU A 106 -11.46 -5.12 18.80
C LEU A 106 -10.53 -4.52 19.86
N PRO A 107 -10.22 -5.22 20.99
CA PRO A 107 -9.32 -4.71 22.01
C PRO A 107 -7.89 -4.51 21.49
N LEU A 108 -7.42 -5.39 20.59
CA LEU A 108 -6.10 -5.28 19.99
C LEU A 108 -5.98 -4.07 19.06
N VAL A 109 -7.05 -3.80 18.31
CA VAL A 109 -7.11 -2.72 17.33
C VAL A 109 -7.16 -1.35 18.01
N LEU A 110 -8.06 -1.21 18.98
CA LEU A 110 -8.40 0.05 19.61
C LEU A 110 -7.34 0.50 20.62
N GLY A 111 -6.72 -0.44 21.35
CA GLY A 111 -5.83 -0.11 22.46
C GLY A 111 -6.58 0.38 23.70
N PRO A 112 -5.86 0.63 24.82
CA PRO A 112 -6.45 0.86 26.14
C PRO A 112 -7.18 2.22 26.30
N GLU A 113 -6.89 3.20 25.45
CA GLU A 113 -7.40 4.59 25.59
C GLU A 113 -8.52 4.93 24.59
N ALA A 114 -9.15 3.93 23.97
CA ALA A 114 -10.12 4.20 22.92
C ALA A 114 -11.46 4.74 23.47
N LYS A 115 -11.95 5.81 22.85
CA LYS A 115 -13.27 6.38 23.13
C LYS A 115 -14.40 5.43 22.65
N PRO A 116 -15.55 5.37 23.33
CA PRO A 116 -16.68 4.53 22.93
C PRO A 116 -17.16 4.74 21.49
N GLU A 117 -17.14 5.99 21.01
CA GLU A 117 -17.52 6.35 19.64
C GLU A 117 -16.59 5.74 18.59
N ALA A 118 -15.30 5.57 18.91
CA ALA A 118 -14.33 4.96 18.02
C ALA A 118 -14.55 3.44 17.91
N GLU A 119 -15.14 2.82 18.92
CA GLU A 119 -15.40 1.39 18.95
C GLU A 119 -16.40 0.95 17.88
N ALA A 120 -17.55 1.63 17.79
CA ALA A 120 -18.58 1.30 16.80
C ALA A 120 -18.04 1.41 15.36
N LYS A 121 -17.26 2.46 15.09
CA LYS A 121 -16.62 2.67 13.78
C LYS A 121 -15.53 1.63 13.49
N ALA A 122 -14.73 1.27 14.49
CA ALA A 122 -13.71 0.24 14.35
C ALA A 122 -14.33 -1.14 14.10
N ARG A 123 -15.42 -1.48 14.82
CA ARG A 123 -16.18 -2.71 14.63
C ARG A 123 -16.70 -2.81 13.20
N GLN A 124 -17.34 -1.76 12.68
CA GLN A 124 -17.86 -1.74 11.31
C GLN A 124 -16.73 -1.90 10.27
N ASN A 125 -15.61 -1.19 10.45
CA ASN A 125 -14.47 -1.25 9.54
C ASN A 125 -13.84 -2.66 9.55
N LEU A 126 -13.70 -3.24 10.74
CA LEU A 126 -13.18 -4.58 10.92
C LEU A 126 -14.09 -5.62 10.26
N ASP A 127 -15.41 -5.59 10.50
CA ASP A 127 -16.35 -6.53 9.88
C ASP A 127 -16.26 -6.50 8.34
N CYS A 128 -16.26 -5.30 7.76
CA CYS A 128 -16.15 -5.15 6.31
C CYS A 128 -14.79 -5.66 5.79
N TYR A 129 -13.72 -5.44 6.55
CA TYR A 129 -12.39 -5.93 6.21
C TYR A 129 -12.32 -7.46 6.23
N LEU A 130 -12.87 -8.11 7.27
CA LEU A 130 -12.87 -9.58 7.38
C LEU A 130 -13.69 -10.24 6.28
N ARG A 131 -14.83 -9.65 5.91
CA ARG A 131 -15.62 -10.11 4.76
C ARG A 131 -14.84 -10.00 3.45
N ALA A 132 -14.14 -8.89 3.22
CA ALA A 132 -13.30 -8.72 2.03
C ALA A 132 -12.17 -9.77 1.98
N LEU A 133 -11.50 -10.01 3.10
CA LEU A 133 -10.47 -11.06 3.19
C LEU A 133 -11.03 -12.47 2.98
N THR A 134 -12.24 -12.73 3.44
CA THR A 134 -12.93 -14.01 3.23
C THR A 134 -13.18 -14.25 1.75
N LYS A 135 -13.70 -13.24 1.05
CA LYS A 135 -13.94 -13.31 -0.40
C LYS A 135 -12.65 -13.44 -1.21
N ALA A 136 -11.56 -12.83 -0.74
CA ALA A 136 -10.24 -12.97 -1.35
C ALA A 136 -9.53 -14.30 -1.00
N GLY A 137 -10.15 -15.17 -0.20
CA GLY A 137 -9.62 -16.49 0.15
C GLY A 137 -8.54 -16.50 1.25
N PHE A 138 -8.30 -15.36 1.92
CA PHE A 138 -7.37 -15.33 3.06
C PHE A 138 -7.98 -15.95 4.32
N LEU A 139 -9.27 -15.69 4.53
CA LEU A 139 -10.04 -16.17 5.67
C LEU A 139 -11.17 -17.09 5.23
N THR A 140 -11.67 -17.90 6.15
CA THR A 140 -12.93 -18.62 5.99
C THR A 140 -13.81 -18.38 7.21
N GLU A 141 -15.07 -17.98 6.98
CA GLU A 141 -16.07 -17.82 8.03
C GLU A 141 -16.50 -19.21 8.54
N LEU A 142 -16.48 -19.39 9.86
CA LEU A 142 -16.91 -20.62 10.51
C LEU A 142 -18.43 -20.65 10.69
N PRO A 143 -19.07 -21.84 10.64
CA PRO A 143 -20.51 -21.97 10.86
C PRO A 143 -20.94 -21.42 12.23
N ARG A 144 -22.02 -20.62 12.25
CA ARG A 144 -22.57 -20.02 13.48
C ARG A 144 -23.36 -21.06 14.26
N ARG A 145 -22.79 -21.59 15.34
CA ARG A 145 -23.53 -22.35 16.37
C ARG A 145 -23.95 -21.44 17.52
N GLY A 146 -24.80 -20.45 17.24
CA GLY A 146 -25.38 -19.58 18.27
C GLY A 146 -24.45 -18.54 18.90
N GLY A 147 -23.30 -18.23 18.28
CA GLY A 147 -22.34 -17.22 18.75
C GLY A 147 -21.92 -16.21 17.67
N PRO A 148 -21.14 -15.18 18.03
CA PRO A 148 -20.63 -14.19 17.07
C PRO A 148 -19.81 -14.86 15.97
N ALA A 149 -19.83 -14.26 14.77
CA ALA A 149 -19.08 -14.76 13.63
C ALA A 149 -17.58 -14.87 13.94
N ARG A 150 -16.99 -15.98 13.52
CA ARG A 150 -15.56 -16.27 13.71
C ARG A 150 -14.96 -16.67 12.37
N TRP A 151 -13.72 -16.28 12.17
CA TRP A 151 -12.95 -16.61 10.98
C TRP A 151 -11.73 -17.42 11.35
N VAL A 152 -11.31 -18.27 10.41
CA VAL A 152 -10.02 -18.96 10.47
C VAL A 152 -9.11 -18.44 9.36
N LEU A 153 -7.84 -18.25 9.68
CA LEU A 153 -6.80 -17.89 8.73
C LEU A 153 -6.38 -19.12 7.93
N VAL A 154 -6.72 -19.12 6.64
CA VAL A 154 -6.47 -20.24 5.73
C VAL A 154 -5.19 -20.00 4.93
N ARG A 155 -4.99 -18.76 4.47
CA ARG A 155 -3.79 -18.34 3.74
C ARG A 155 -3.07 -17.25 4.51
N ASP A 156 -1.88 -17.56 5.03
CA ASP A 156 -0.95 -16.56 5.56
C ASP A 156 0.05 -16.20 4.46
N SER A 157 -0.14 -15.05 3.82
CA SER A 157 0.76 -14.58 2.77
C SER A 157 1.96 -13.79 3.30
N GLY A 158 2.05 -13.56 4.61
CA GLY A 158 3.20 -12.90 5.24
C GLY A 158 2.83 -11.80 6.24
N PRO A 159 3.83 -11.04 6.73
CA PRO A 159 3.65 -10.05 7.80
C PRO A 159 2.78 -8.86 7.40
N CYS A 160 2.62 -8.60 6.11
CA CYS A 160 1.90 -7.44 5.60
C CYS A 160 0.41 -7.74 5.52
N ALA A 161 -0.40 -6.89 6.15
CA ALA A 161 -1.84 -7.01 6.04
C ALA A 161 -2.30 -6.73 4.61
N PRO A 162 -3.12 -7.61 4.00
CA PRO A 162 -3.71 -7.32 2.70
C PRO A 162 -4.54 -6.04 2.76
N ALA A 163 -4.37 -5.16 1.79
CA ALA A 163 -5.00 -3.85 1.75
C ALA A 163 -6.36 -3.93 1.06
N TRP A 164 -7.43 -3.64 1.79
CA TRP A 164 -8.78 -3.56 1.22
C TRP A 164 -9.10 -2.15 0.74
N ASN A 165 -9.40 -2.03 -0.56
CA ASN A 165 -9.92 -0.82 -1.18
C ASN A 165 -11.44 -0.94 -1.38
N LYS A 166 -12.22 -0.16 -0.62
CA LYS A 166 -13.70 -0.18 -0.70
C LYS A 166 -14.23 0.35 -2.04
N ALA A 167 -13.61 1.38 -2.62
CA ALA A 167 -14.08 2.01 -3.85
C ALA A 167 -13.86 1.11 -5.06
N GLN A 168 -12.69 0.46 -5.13
CA GLN A 168 -12.32 -0.44 -6.23
C GLN A 168 -12.75 -1.89 -5.99
N ARG A 169 -13.25 -2.19 -4.78
CA ARG A 169 -13.63 -3.55 -4.37
C ARG A 169 -12.51 -4.57 -4.62
N THR A 170 -11.30 -4.18 -4.26
CA THR A 170 -10.10 -5.01 -4.41
C THR A 170 -9.40 -5.23 -3.08
N VAL A 171 -8.77 -6.39 -2.95
CA VAL A 171 -7.82 -6.72 -1.89
C VAL A 171 -6.45 -6.91 -2.53
N THR A 172 -5.52 -6.04 -2.19
CA THR A 172 -4.13 -6.13 -2.67
C THR A 172 -3.26 -6.72 -1.58
N ASP A 173 -2.61 -7.84 -1.88
CA ASP A 173 -1.62 -8.44 -1.01
C ASP A 173 -0.26 -7.76 -1.21
N ALA A 174 0.22 -7.07 -0.18
CA ALA A 174 1.50 -6.38 -0.24
C ALA A 174 2.71 -7.32 -0.14
N ASN A 175 2.53 -8.57 0.31
CA ASN A 175 3.62 -9.56 0.39
C ASN A 175 3.90 -10.20 -0.97
N THR A 176 2.85 -10.61 -1.68
CA THR A 176 2.94 -11.33 -2.98
C THR A 176 2.77 -10.39 -4.18
N GLY A 177 2.11 -9.25 -3.99
CA GLY A 177 1.71 -8.33 -5.06
C GLY A 177 0.42 -8.75 -5.78
N GLU A 178 -0.26 -9.81 -5.33
CA GLU A 178 -1.52 -10.26 -5.90
C GLU A 178 -2.66 -9.27 -5.63
N VAL A 179 -3.62 -9.21 -6.56
CA VAL A 179 -4.83 -8.41 -6.44
C VAL A 179 -6.05 -9.30 -6.63
N HIS A 180 -6.95 -9.30 -5.64
CA HIS A 180 -8.19 -10.07 -5.66
C HIS A 180 -9.39 -9.12 -5.76
N HIS A 181 -10.33 -9.39 -6.66
CA HIS A 181 -11.60 -8.66 -6.78
C HIS A 181 -12.67 -9.28 -5.87
N VAL A 182 -13.44 -8.46 -5.13
CA VAL A 182 -14.36 -8.90 -4.04
C VAL A 182 -15.73 -8.21 -3.99
#